data_AF-A0A816AXS4-F1
#
_entry.id   AF-A0A816AXS4-F1
#
_cell.length_a   1.000
_cell.length_b   1.000
_cell.length_c   1.000
_cell.angle_alpha   90.00
_cell.angle_beta   90.00
_cell.angle_gamma   90.00
#
_symmetry.space_group_name_H-M   'P 1'
#
loop_
_entity.id
_entity.type
_entity.pdbx_description
1 polymer ?
#
loop_
_entity_poly.entity_id
_entity_poly.type
_entity_poly.pdbx_seq_one_letter_code
_entity_poly.pdbx_strand_id
1 'polypeptide(L)'
;NIEWHQIFLRGIGGNWLVCLAVWLGTSARELHSKVIGIYLPIWLFIAVGYEHSIANMFTVQMGMMLGADLSVGKYILRTLIPVTLGNIVGGGFFVGFTYWYLYLAKKVDTDSKIDFESPVGKGYQIVKQHEKIQQAQQS
;
A
#
# COMPACT_ATOMS: atom_id res chain seq x y z
N ASN A 1 -26.58 19.51 6.27
CA ASN A 1 -25.25 19.80 6.86
C ASN A 1 -24.54 18.48 7.09
N ILE A 2 -23.60 18.13 6.23
CA ILE A 2 -22.74 16.97 6.48
C ILE A 2 -21.69 17.44 7.48
N GLU A 3 -21.66 16.78 8.62
CA GLU A 3 -20.77 17.14 9.72
C GLU A 3 -19.33 16.70 9.41
N TRP A 4 -18.36 17.44 9.97
CA TRP A 4 -16.93 17.24 9.74
C TRP A 4 -16.45 15.81 9.99
N HIS A 5 -17.02 15.16 11.01
CA HIS A 5 -16.69 13.77 11.36
C HIS A 5 -17.15 12.77 10.29
N GLN A 6 -18.26 13.02 9.61
CA GLN A 6 -18.76 12.11 8.57
C GLN A 6 -17.86 12.14 7.35
N ILE A 7 -17.40 13.33 6.95
CA ILE A 7 -16.48 13.52 5.83
C ILE A 7 -15.12 12.86 6.15
N PHE A 8 -14.64 13.03 7.37
CA PHE A 8 -13.42 12.40 7.85
C PHE A 8 -13.50 10.87 7.82
N LEU A 9 -14.57 10.27 8.37
CA LEU A 9 -14.78 8.82 8.39
C LEU A 9 -14.90 8.25 6.97
N ARG A 10 -15.60 8.95 6.07
CA ARG A 10 -15.67 8.58 4.65
C ARG A 10 -14.31 8.65 3.96
N GLY A 11 -13.46 9.60 4.36
CA GLY A 11 -12.06 9.71 3.91
C GLY A 11 -11.19 8.54 4.36
N ILE A 12 -11.37 8.04 5.57
CA ILE A 12 -10.64 6.86 6.06
C ILE A 12 -10.98 5.63 5.21
N GLY A 13 -12.26 5.33 5.05
CA GLY A 13 -12.72 4.19 4.24
C GLY A 13 -12.31 4.31 2.77
N GLY A 14 -12.32 5.53 2.24
CA GLY A 14 -11.89 5.81 0.87
C GLY A 14 -10.44 5.41 0.61
N ASN A 15 -9.49 5.92 1.41
CA ASN A 15 -8.08 5.60 1.18
C ASN A 15 -7.73 4.17 1.58
N TRP A 16 -8.46 3.57 2.51
CA TRP A 16 -8.30 2.16 2.85
C TRP A 16 -8.54 1.25 1.63
N LEU A 17 -9.64 1.46 0.90
CA LEU A 17 -9.94 0.70 -0.32
C LEU A 17 -8.96 0.98 -1.46
N VAL A 18 -8.48 2.22 -1.59
CA VAL A 18 -7.45 2.59 -2.58
C VAL A 18 -6.13 1.87 -2.28
N CYS A 19 -5.68 1.86 -1.01
CA CYS A 19 -4.48 1.14 -0.62
C CYS A 19 -4.64 -0.38 -0.79
N LEU A 20 -5.83 -0.93 -0.52
CA LEU A 20 -6.14 -2.33 -0.81
C LEU A 20 -6.05 -2.66 -2.30
N ALA A 21 -6.56 -1.79 -3.18
CA ALA A 21 -6.46 -1.96 -4.63
C ALA A 21 -5.01 -2.03 -5.09
N VAL A 22 -4.16 -1.12 -4.59
CA VAL A 22 -2.73 -1.10 -4.90
C VAL A 22 -2.05 -2.37 -4.40
N TRP A 23 -2.36 -2.82 -3.19
CA TRP A 23 -1.80 -4.06 -2.63
C TRP A 23 -2.19 -5.32 -3.40
N LEU A 24 -3.47 -5.44 -3.78
CA LEU A 24 -3.95 -6.56 -4.59
C LEU A 24 -3.33 -6.53 -6.00
N GLY A 25 -3.15 -5.32 -6.57
CA GLY A 25 -2.48 -5.14 -7.85
C GLY A 25 -0.99 -5.51 -7.83
N THR A 26 -0.27 -5.20 -6.75
CA THR A 26 1.16 -5.53 -6.62
C THR A 26 1.40 -6.99 -6.23
N SER A 27 0.48 -7.63 -5.50
CA SER A 27 0.60 -9.04 -5.11
C SER A 27 0.22 -10.03 -6.21
N ALA A 28 -0.58 -9.61 -7.20
CA ALA A 28 -0.98 -10.46 -8.32
C ALA A 28 0.15 -10.64 -9.36
N ARG A 29 0.32 -11.86 -9.87
CA ARG A 29 1.33 -12.21 -10.89
C ARG A 29 0.81 -12.06 -12.33
N GLU A 30 -0.43 -12.49 -12.55
CA GLU A 30 -1.08 -12.49 -13.86
C GLU A 30 -1.81 -11.19 -14.18
N LEU A 31 -1.88 -10.81 -15.45
CA LEU A 31 -2.57 -9.60 -15.91
C LEU A 31 -4.05 -9.58 -15.50
N HIS A 32 -4.77 -10.69 -15.74
CA HIS A 32 -6.19 -10.81 -15.42
C HIS A 32 -6.46 -10.61 -13.92
N SER A 33 -5.62 -11.22 -13.08
CA SER A 33 -5.72 -11.08 -11.63
C SER A 33 -5.42 -9.66 -11.15
N LYS A 34 -4.48 -8.95 -11.80
CA LYS A 34 -4.20 -7.53 -11.51
C LYS A 34 -5.40 -6.65 -11.85
N VAL A 35 -5.99 -6.83 -13.03
CA VAL A 35 -7.14 -6.03 -13.47
C VAL A 35 -8.31 -6.22 -12.52
N ILE A 36 -8.68 -7.46 -12.20
CA ILE A 36 -9.80 -7.75 -11.28
C ILE A 36 -9.49 -7.27 -9.86
N GLY A 37 -8.26 -7.49 -9.38
CA GLY A 37 -7.82 -7.11 -8.04
C GLY A 37 -7.80 -5.59 -7.81
N ILE A 38 -7.55 -4.80 -8.85
CA ILE A 38 -7.62 -3.33 -8.80
C ILE A 38 -9.06 -2.84 -9.04
N TYR A 39 -9.78 -3.46 -9.97
CA TYR A 39 -11.11 -3.03 -10.38
C TYR A 39 -12.12 -3.14 -9.23
N LEU A 40 -12.19 -4.27 -8.53
CA LEU A 40 -13.22 -4.49 -7.51
C LEU A 40 -13.17 -3.48 -6.34
N PRO A 41 -12.01 -3.22 -5.72
CA PRO A 41 -11.95 -2.26 -4.61
C PRO A 41 -12.21 -0.82 -5.06
N ILE A 42 -11.77 -0.43 -6.27
CA ILE A 42 -12.03 0.91 -6.82
C ILE A 42 -13.53 1.05 -7.14
N TRP A 43 -14.16 0.02 -7.69
CA TRP A 43 -15.60 0.05 -7.95
C TRP A 43 -16.40 0.16 -6.66
N LEU A 44 -16.02 -0.61 -5.62
CA LEU A 44 -16.64 -0.53 -4.31
C LEU A 44 -16.47 0.85 -3.67
N PHE A 45 -15.28 1.46 -3.82
CA PHE A 45 -15.00 2.81 -3.36
C PHE A 45 -15.99 3.84 -3.95
N ILE A 46 -16.24 3.77 -5.26
CA ILE A 46 -17.18 4.66 -5.95
C ILE A 46 -18.62 4.33 -5.55
N ALA A 47 -19.00 3.06 -5.51
CA ALA A 47 -20.37 2.63 -5.23
C ALA A 47 -20.85 3.00 -3.82
N VAL A 48 -19.97 2.96 -2.82
CA VAL A 48 -20.28 3.37 -1.45
C VAL A 48 -20.26 4.89 -1.29
N GLY A 49 -19.68 5.63 -2.24
CA GLY A 49 -19.56 7.09 -2.17
C GLY A 49 -18.57 7.55 -1.11
N TYR A 50 -17.45 6.85 -0.98
CA TYR A 50 -16.35 7.28 -0.12
C TYR A 50 -15.61 8.48 -0.74
N GLU A 51 -14.97 9.26 0.13
CA GLU A 51 -14.30 10.49 -0.25
C GLU A 51 -12.79 10.23 -0.42
N HIS A 52 -12.21 10.72 -1.51
CA HIS A 52 -10.77 10.64 -1.74
C HIS A 52 -10.26 12.00 -2.20
N SER A 53 -9.26 12.55 -1.51
CA SER A 53 -8.80 13.92 -1.68
C SER A 53 -8.45 14.23 -3.13
N ILE A 54 -7.77 13.32 -3.82
CA ILE A 54 -7.36 13.48 -5.23
C ILE A 54 -8.58 13.41 -6.18
N ALA A 55 -9.51 12.48 -5.94
CA ALA A 55 -10.73 12.36 -6.76
C ALA A 55 -11.62 13.60 -6.61
N ASN A 56 -11.68 14.13 -5.39
CA ASN A 56 -12.47 15.33 -5.07
C ASN A 56 -11.86 16.58 -5.67
N MET A 57 -10.52 16.69 -5.72
CA MET A 57 -9.85 17.78 -6.42
C MET A 57 -10.27 17.82 -7.89
N PHE A 58 -10.28 16.68 -8.58
CA PHE A 58 -10.70 16.61 -9.98
C PHE A 58 -12.20 16.94 -10.16
N THR A 59 -13.06 16.30 -9.37
CA THR A 59 -14.52 16.42 -9.51
C THR A 59 -15.01 17.84 -9.20
N VAL A 60 -14.45 18.49 -8.17
CA VAL A 60 -14.84 19.86 -7.80
C VAL A 60 -14.31 20.89 -8.79
N GLN A 61 -13.10 20.71 -9.32
CA GLN A 61 -12.58 21.57 -10.39
C GLN A 61 -13.46 21.49 -11.64
N MET A 62 -13.86 20.28 -12.05
CA MET A 62 -14.79 20.10 -13.16
C MET A 62 -16.16 20.74 -12.88
N GLY A 63 -16.68 20.62 -11.67
CA GLY A 63 -17.94 21.27 -11.27
C GLY A 63 -17.88 22.80 -11.37
N MET A 64 -16.76 23.41 -10.96
CA MET A 64 -16.55 24.86 -11.11
C MET A 64 -16.47 25.30 -12.57
N MET A 65 -15.80 24.51 -13.43
CA MET A 65 -15.74 24.79 -14.87
C MET A 65 -17.11 24.72 -15.55
N LEU A 66 -18.01 23.88 -15.03
CA LEU A 66 -19.39 23.75 -15.51
C LEU A 66 -20.37 24.77 -14.90
N GLY A 67 -19.86 25.72 -14.10
CA GLY A 67 -20.65 26.84 -13.56
C GLY A 67 -21.23 26.61 -12.15
N ALA A 68 -20.70 25.67 -11.37
CA ALA A 68 -21.10 25.51 -9.97
C ALA A 68 -20.66 26.72 -9.12
N ASP A 69 -21.59 27.35 -8.40
CA ASP A 69 -21.31 28.42 -7.45
C ASP A 69 -20.72 27.85 -6.15
N LEU A 70 -19.42 27.52 -6.19
CA LEU A 70 -18.68 26.98 -5.06
C LEU A 70 -17.50 27.88 -4.69
N SER A 71 -17.52 28.44 -3.49
CA SER A 71 -16.37 29.14 -2.94
C SER A 71 -15.23 28.15 -2.64
N VAL A 72 -14.11 28.31 -3.35
CA VAL A 72 -12.90 27.49 -3.20
C VAL A 72 -12.44 27.42 -1.74
N GLY A 73 -12.42 28.56 -1.03
CA GLY A 73 -12.00 28.61 0.37
C GLY A 73 -12.90 27.79 1.30
N LYS A 74 -14.23 27.85 1.09
CA LYS A 74 -15.20 27.08 1.87
C LYS A 74 -15.07 25.58 1.61
N TYR A 75 -14.80 25.19 0.36
CA TYR A 75 -14.57 23.80 -0.02
C TYR A 75 -13.30 23.22 0.63
N ILE A 76 -12.19 23.96 0.58
CA ILE A 76 -10.93 23.53 1.18
C ILE A 76 -11.12 23.27 2.67
N LEU A 77 -11.71 24.23 3.38
CA LEU A 77 -11.86 24.16 4.83
C LEU A 77 -12.90 23.14 5.29
N ARG A 78 -14.00 22.94 4.56
CA ARG A 78 -15.07 22.02 5.00
C ARG A 78 -14.96 20.60 4.49
N THR A 79 -14.29 20.38 3.36
CA THR A 79 -14.26 19.07 2.71
C THR A 79 -12.82 18.59 2.52
N LEU A 80 -11.93 19.42 1.96
CA LEU A 80 -10.61 18.94 1.55
C LEU A 80 -9.71 18.58 2.74
N ILE A 81 -9.65 19.42 3.79
CA ILE A 81 -8.87 19.14 5.01
C ILE A 81 -9.36 17.87 5.71
N PRO A 82 -10.66 17.70 6.05
CA PRO A 82 -11.13 16.48 6.71
C PRO A 82 -10.87 15.22 5.88
N VAL A 83 -11.12 15.27 4.56
CA VAL A 83 -10.87 14.11 3.69
C VAL A 83 -9.39 13.77 3.65
N THR A 84 -8.51 14.78 3.55
CA THR A 84 -7.06 14.54 3.52
C THR A 84 -6.56 13.92 4.82
N LEU A 85 -7.02 14.42 5.97
CA LEU A 85 -6.69 13.83 7.26
C LEU A 85 -7.21 12.39 7.37
N GLY A 86 -8.45 12.14 6.92
CA GLY A 86 -9.02 10.80 6.88
C GLY A 86 -8.23 9.87 5.96
N ASN A 87 -7.81 10.34 4.78
CA ASN A 87 -7.01 9.55 3.86
C ASN A 87 -5.64 9.20 4.45
N ILE A 88 -4.96 10.14 5.12
CA ILE A 88 -3.68 9.88 5.81
C ILE A 88 -3.88 8.78 6.87
N VAL A 89 -4.95 8.85 7.67
CA VAL A 89 -5.25 7.83 8.68
C VAL A 89 -5.57 6.48 8.03
N GLY A 90 -6.41 6.44 6.99
CA GLY A 90 -6.78 5.19 6.32
C GLY A 90 -5.59 4.49 5.65
N GLY A 91 -4.73 5.26 4.98
CA GLY A 91 -3.53 4.73 4.32
C GLY A 91 -2.42 4.40 5.31
N GLY A 92 -2.17 5.29 6.27
CA GLY A 92 -1.18 5.10 7.33
C GLY A 92 -1.51 3.93 8.25
N PHE A 93 -2.79 3.74 8.59
CA PHE A 93 -3.23 2.55 9.32
C PHE A 93 -3.03 1.31 8.47
N PHE A 94 -3.48 1.28 7.21
CA PHE A 94 -3.34 0.06 6.40
C PHE A 94 -1.87 -0.30 6.14
N VAL A 95 -1.10 0.61 5.56
CA VAL A 95 0.30 0.37 5.16
C VAL A 95 1.21 0.29 6.39
N GLY A 96 1.04 1.21 7.36
CA GLY A 96 1.86 1.24 8.57
C GLY A 96 1.60 0.06 9.49
N PHE A 97 0.34 -0.33 9.72
CA PHE A 97 0.01 -1.50 10.54
C PHE A 97 0.44 -2.80 9.86
N THR A 98 0.19 -2.97 8.56
CA THR A 98 0.61 -4.21 7.87
C THR A 98 2.13 -4.37 7.86
N TYR A 99 2.89 -3.31 7.56
CA TYR A 99 4.35 -3.37 7.62
C TYR A 99 4.85 -3.63 9.04
N TRP A 100 4.28 -2.97 10.06
CA TRP A 100 4.66 -3.22 11.46
C TRP A 100 4.35 -4.66 11.88
N TYR A 101 3.16 -5.17 11.57
CA TYR A 101 2.76 -6.53 11.91
C TYR A 101 3.63 -7.59 11.22
N LEU A 102 3.96 -7.39 9.94
CA LEU A 102 4.74 -8.38 9.18
C LEU A 102 6.24 -8.33 9.48
N TYR A 103 6.81 -7.14 9.70
CA TYR A 103 8.27 -6.97 9.82
C TYR A 103 8.76 -6.63 11.23
N LEU A 104 7.95 -5.99 12.08
CA LEU A 104 8.37 -5.57 13.43
C LEU A 104 7.78 -6.44 14.55
N ALA A 105 6.59 -7.06 14.35
CA ALA A 105 6.08 -8.06 15.30
C ALA A 105 6.88 -9.37 15.22
N LYS A 106 7.49 -9.65 14.06
CA LYS A 106 8.63 -10.55 13.98
C LYS A 106 9.87 -9.81 14.49
N LYS A 107 9.99 -9.68 15.82
CA LYS A 107 11.32 -9.84 16.39
C LYS A 107 11.81 -11.17 15.83
N VAL A 108 12.84 -11.09 14.99
CA VAL A 108 13.51 -12.26 14.46
C VAL A 108 13.84 -13.10 15.69
N ASP A 109 13.11 -14.21 15.88
CA ASP A 109 13.64 -15.36 16.60
C ASP A 109 14.83 -15.83 15.76
N THR A 110 15.95 -15.13 15.94
CA THR A 110 17.29 -15.54 15.53
C THR A 110 17.67 -16.70 16.44
N ASP A 111 16.88 -17.77 16.38
CA ASP A 111 17.20 -19.09 16.94
C ASP A 111 16.37 -20.23 16.33
N SER A 112 15.38 -19.94 15.48
CA SER A 112 14.78 -21.01 14.67
C SER A 112 15.61 -21.22 13.42
N LYS A 113 16.22 -22.41 13.33
CA LYS A 113 16.99 -22.97 12.21
C LYS A 113 16.20 -22.98 10.90
N ILE A 114 15.94 -21.81 10.32
CA ILE A 114 15.59 -21.69 8.92
C ILE A 114 16.91 -21.81 8.20
N ASP A 115 17.19 -23.02 7.69
CA ASP A 115 18.26 -23.30 6.75
C ASP A 115 17.97 -22.52 5.46
N PHE A 116 18.17 -21.20 5.50
CA PHE A 116 18.45 -20.44 4.31
C PHE A 116 19.84 -20.90 3.88
N GLU A 117 19.89 -22.01 3.14
CA GLU A 117 20.98 -22.33 2.25
C GLU A 117 21.06 -21.19 1.23
N SER A 118 21.67 -20.11 1.67
CA SER A 118 22.14 -19.03 0.83
C SER A 118 22.90 -19.69 -0.32
N PRO A 119 22.47 -19.49 -1.58
CA PRO A 119 23.17 -20.03 -2.75
C PRO A 119 24.66 -19.66 -2.75
N VAL A 120 25.03 -18.57 -2.06
CA VAL A 120 26.40 -18.09 -1.89
C VAL A 120 27.22 -18.97 -0.93
N GLY A 121 26.61 -19.50 0.13
CA GLY A 121 27.29 -20.34 1.13
C GLY A 121 27.72 -21.70 0.57
N LYS A 122 26.86 -22.32 -0.24
CA LYS A 122 27.17 -23.57 -0.96
C LYS A 122 28.34 -23.38 -1.95
N GLY A 123 28.38 -22.25 -2.65
CA GLY A 123 29.48 -21.91 -3.56
C GLY A 123 30.83 -21.82 -2.86
N TYR A 124 30.89 -21.16 -1.70
CA TYR A 124 32.14 -20.99 -0.94
C TYR A 124 32.72 -22.33 -0.43
N GLN A 125 31.88 -23.27 0.01
CA GLN A 125 32.33 -24.59 0.47
C GLN A 125 32.88 -25.44 -0.68
N ILE A 126 32.26 -25.34 -1.86
CA ILE A 126 32.75 -26.01 -3.08
C ILE A 126 34.14 -25.47 -3.46
N VAL A 127 34.34 -24.15 -3.44
CA VAL A 127 35.65 -23.54 -3.74
C VAL A 127 36.73 -24.00 -2.75
N LYS A 128 36.43 -24.01 -1.44
CA LYS A 128 37.39 -24.52 -0.44
C LYS A 128 37.70 -26.01 -0.58
N GLN A 129 36.73 -26.81 -1.00
CA GLN A 129 36.95 -28.24 -1.22
C GLN A 129 37.81 -28.49 -2.46
N HIS A 130 37.62 -27.72 -3.54
CA HIS A 130 38.48 -27.75 -4.71
C HIS A 130 39.91 -27.26 -4.41
N GLU A 131 40.08 -26.24 -3.57
CA GLU A 131 41.39 -25.73 -3.16
C GLU A 131 42.20 -26.75 -2.35
N LYS A 132 41.53 -27.49 -1.44
CA LYS A 132 42.15 -28.61 -0.70
C LYS A 132 42.54 -29.79 -1.61
N ILE A 133 41.72 -30.10 -2.62
CA ILE A 133 42.03 -31.17 -3.58
C ILE A 133 43.22 -30.78 -4.45
N GLN A 134 43.33 -29.51 -4.86
CA GLN A 134 44.48 -29.02 -5.63
C GLN A 134 45.78 -29.05 -4.81
N GLN A 135 45.72 -28.69 -3.53
CA GLN A 135 46.89 -28.76 -2.63
C GLN A 135 47.33 -30.20 -2.37
N ALA A 136 46.39 -31.15 -2.27
CA ALA A 136 46.70 -32.58 -2.10
C ALA A 136 47.26 -33.25 -3.37
N GLN A 137 47.07 -32.65 -4.56
CA GLN A 137 47.65 -33.13 -5.82
C GLN A 137 49.04 -32.57 -6.10
N GLN A 138 49.50 -31.57 -5.33
CA GLN A 138 50.81 -30.94 -5.46
C GLN A 138 51.83 -31.41 -4.41
N SER A 139 51.43 -32.30 -3.48
CA SER A 139 52.28 -32.98 -2.51
C SER A 139 52.49 -34.44 -2.88
#